data_AF-A0A2N5NDZ4-F1
#
_entry.id   AF-A0A2N5NDZ4-F1
#
_cell.length_a   1.000
_cell.length_b   1.000
_cell.length_c   1.000
_cell.angle_alpha   90.00
_cell.angle_beta   90.00
_cell.angle_gamma   90.00
#
_symmetry.space_group_name_H-M   'P 1'
#
loop_
_entity.id
_entity.type
_entity.pdbx_description
1 polymer ?
#
loop_
_entity_poly.entity_id
_entity_poly.type
_entity_poly.pdbx_seq_one_letter_code
_entity_poly.pdbx_strand_id
1 'polypeptide(L)'
;AVNAYYRKHKTLDGCPHLSPEQLEKLKADMASSWYLGDKPFATWALSNNSAEIRRVKDRIKSLSQQKEIGFVGWEFDGGKVEANTEANRLQIFFEDKPDEATREALKSNGFRWSPKAGAWQRQLTSNAYYAADYVKAIAPLTGEKPTELQRAHIRQQKVAAQEQPEQEAPQDKDTFSIYQIKGGDETRDLRFEPYDRLTATGHRVDAKNYALVYSAELTPGTSLEDIYTRFNIDHPKDFKGHSLSVSDVVVLHQNGQDTAHYVDSLGYKEVPEFFKAQEKALIPDDLETGETIKTPRGTFYVTAMSREQMEAAGYGLHHQSDDGKYLIMGNGTQAFAIAAEQPENYLKAAEQTTEQNYNMIDGQINNTPTAAELEEKAKAGKQISLAEYAEALKAEKKQTEPEKKPSIRAQLKAAKEQTPKKQARQKTQDLERS
;
A
#
# COMPACT_ATOMS: atom_id res chain seq x y z
N ALA A 1 6.50 -24.39 -22.76
CA ALA A 1 6.38 -25.45 -21.74
C ALA A 1 7.11 -26.74 -22.18
N VAL A 2 6.54 -27.57 -23.07
CA VAL A 2 7.13 -28.87 -23.49
C VAL A 2 8.54 -28.76 -24.09
N ASN A 3 8.77 -27.83 -25.03
CA ASN A 3 10.11 -27.61 -25.57
C ASN A 3 11.13 -27.13 -24.51
N ALA A 4 10.68 -26.42 -23.48
CA ALA A 4 11.55 -25.97 -22.40
C ALA A 4 11.92 -27.15 -21.49
N TYR A 5 10.95 -28.00 -21.15
CA TYR A 5 11.17 -29.27 -20.45
C TYR A 5 12.17 -30.15 -21.19
N TYR A 6 11.95 -30.37 -22.50
CA TYR A 6 12.84 -31.17 -23.33
C TYR A 6 14.25 -30.57 -23.45
N ARG A 7 14.39 -29.24 -23.53
CA ARG A 7 15.72 -28.59 -23.51
C ARG A 7 16.47 -28.86 -22.21
N LYS A 8 15.77 -28.86 -21.06
CA LYS A 8 16.34 -29.05 -19.73
C LYS A 8 16.68 -30.52 -19.44
N HIS A 9 15.79 -31.44 -19.80
CA HIS A 9 15.88 -32.86 -19.41
C HIS A 9 16.33 -33.79 -20.55
N LYS A 10 16.34 -33.32 -21.79
CA LYS A 10 16.64 -34.11 -23.01
C LYS A 10 15.77 -35.35 -23.19
N THR A 11 14.66 -35.43 -22.46
CA THR A 11 13.62 -36.45 -22.56
C THR A 11 12.24 -35.81 -22.47
N LEU A 12 11.23 -36.51 -22.97
CA LEU A 12 9.81 -36.21 -22.76
C LEU A 12 9.23 -36.97 -21.56
N ASP A 13 9.96 -37.92 -20.97
CA ASP A 13 9.52 -38.70 -19.82
C ASP A 13 9.24 -37.80 -18.63
N GLY A 14 8.05 -37.96 -18.02
CA GLY A 14 7.62 -37.14 -16.90
C GLY A 14 7.25 -35.70 -17.25
N CYS A 15 7.11 -35.35 -18.54
CA CYS A 15 6.70 -33.99 -18.92
C CYS A 15 5.30 -33.67 -18.37
N PRO A 16 5.15 -32.68 -17.47
CA PRO A 16 3.88 -32.41 -16.79
C PRO A 16 2.83 -31.74 -17.68
N HIS A 17 3.20 -31.37 -18.91
CA HIS A 17 2.36 -30.61 -19.84
C HIS A 17 1.77 -31.46 -20.98
N LEU A 18 1.96 -32.77 -20.94
CA LEU A 18 1.41 -33.72 -21.92
C LEU A 18 0.68 -34.84 -21.17
N SER A 19 -0.47 -35.26 -21.70
CA SER A 19 -1.08 -36.50 -21.24
C SER A 19 -0.22 -37.71 -21.65
N PRO A 20 -0.34 -38.87 -20.97
CA PRO A 20 0.41 -40.07 -21.33
C PRO A 20 0.25 -40.47 -22.81
N GLU A 21 -0.97 -40.34 -23.34
CA GLU A 21 -1.27 -40.62 -24.75
C GLU A 21 -0.57 -39.63 -25.71
N GLN A 22 -0.58 -38.34 -25.38
CA GLN A 22 0.11 -37.31 -26.17
C GLN A 22 1.63 -37.47 -26.13
N LEU A 23 2.16 -37.92 -25.00
CA LEU A 23 3.58 -38.15 -24.79
C LEU A 23 4.07 -39.32 -25.65
N GLU A 24 3.36 -40.45 -25.64
CA GLU A 24 3.68 -41.61 -26.48
C GLU A 24 3.57 -41.28 -27.97
N LYS A 25 2.52 -40.56 -28.38
CA LYS A 25 2.37 -40.10 -29.76
C LYS A 25 3.53 -39.19 -30.19
N LEU A 26 3.88 -38.21 -29.36
CA LEU A 26 4.94 -37.25 -29.68
C LEU A 26 6.32 -37.92 -29.74
N LYS A 27 6.58 -38.90 -28.87
CA LYS A 27 7.79 -39.74 -28.95
C LYS A 27 7.84 -40.55 -30.25
N ALA A 28 6.73 -41.20 -30.62
CA ALA A 28 6.66 -41.98 -31.86
C ALA A 28 6.89 -41.10 -33.09
N ASP A 29 6.29 -39.90 -33.12
CA ASP A 29 6.48 -38.93 -34.19
C ASP A 29 7.94 -38.44 -34.25
N MET A 30 8.58 -38.17 -33.11
CA MET A 30 9.99 -37.75 -33.03
C MET A 30 10.98 -38.86 -33.40
N ALA A 31 10.66 -40.13 -33.11
CA ALA A 31 11.50 -41.28 -33.44
C ALA A 31 11.42 -41.66 -34.93
N SER A 32 10.52 -41.03 -35.68
CA SER A 32 10.28 -41.37 -37.05
C SER A 32 11.36 -40.83 -38.00
N SER A 33 11.68 -41.61 -39.03
CA SER A 33 12.74 -41.28 -40.00
C SER A 33 12.50 -40.01 -40.81
N TRP A 34 11.24 -39.55 -40.86
CA TRP A 34 10.82 -38.33 -41.55
C TRP A 34 10.71 -37.10 -40.63
N TYR A 35 11.07 -37.23 -39.35
CA TYR A 35 11.06 -36.11 -38.43
C TYR A 35 12.28 -35.20 -38.64
N LEU A 36 12.07 -34.00 -39.19
CA LEU A 36 13.11 -32.99 -39.32
C LEU A 36 13.18 -32.10 -38.08
N GLY A 37 14.00 -32.48 -37.10
CA GLY A 37 14.33 -31.62 -35.97
C GLY A 37 14.85 -32.36 -34.73
N ASP A 38 15.42 -31.59 -33.80
CA ASP A 38 15.92 -32.06 -32.50
C ASP A 38 14.99 -31.71 -31.33
N LYS A 39 13.82 -31.12 -31.61
CA LYS A 39 12.94 -30.51 -30.59
C LYS A 39 11.49 -30.90 -30.84
N PRO A 40 10.71 -31.23 -29.79
CA PRO A 40 9.36 -31.78 -29.92
C PRO A 40 8.40 -30.95 -30.78
N PHE A 41 8.42 -29.62 -30.62
CA PHE A 41 7.66 -28.70 -31.46
C PHE A 41 8.58 -27.76 -32.23
N ALA A 42 8.27 -27.48 -33.49
CA ALA A 42 9.05 -26.55 -34.29
C ALA A 42 8.92 -25.10 -33.75
N THR A 43 10.02 -24.36 -33.77
CA THR A 43 10.06 -22.97 -33.27
C THR A 43 9.07 -22.05 -34.00
N TRP A 44 8.93 -22.20 -35.32
CA TRP A 44 7.99 -21.40 -36.11
C TRP A 44 6.53 -21.69 -35.75
N ALA A 45 6.19 -22.95 -35.44
CA ALA A 45 4.84 -23.35 -35.06
C ALA A 45 4.44 -22.73 -33.71
N LEU A 46 5.37 -22.73 -32.75
CA LEU A 46 5.16 -22.05 -31.47
C LEU A 46 5.01 -20.53 -31.61
N SER A 47 5.79 -19.91 -32.50
CA SER A 47 5.68 -18.48 -32.78
C SER A 47 4.32 -18.12 -33.38
N ASN A 48 3.86 -18.86 -34.39
CA ASN A 48 2.56 -18.66 -35.01
C ASN A 48 1.41 -18.84 -34.00
N ASN A 49 1.45 -19.90 -33.19
CA ASN A 49 0.45 -20.13 -32.16
C ASN A 49 0.44 -19.00 -31.12
N SER A 50 1.61 -18.50 -30.72
CA SER A 50 1.70 -17.39 -29.77
C SER A 50 1.15 -16.08 -30.36
N ALA A 51 1.38 -15.84 -31.65
CA ALA A 51 0.81 -14.70 -32.37
C ALA A 51 -0.71 -14.79 -32.46
N GLU A 52 -1.26 -15.96 -32.79
CA GLU A 52 -2.71 -16.21 -32.80
C GLU A 52 -3.32 -16.04 -31.40
N ILE A 53 -2.71 -16.60 -30.36
CA ILE A 53 -3.16 -16.43 -28.97
C ILE A 53 -3.21 -14.94 -28.61
N ARG A 54 -2.18 -14.17 -28.98
CA ARG A 54 -2.14 -12.72 -28.72
C ARG A 54 -3.26 -11.99 -29.45
N ARG A 55 -3.49 -12.28 -30.73
CA ARG A 55 -4.58 -11.70 -31.52
C ARG A 55 -5.94 -11.99 -30.89
N VAL A 56 -6.18 -13.23 -30.48
CA VAL A 56 -7.43 -13.66 -29.84
C VAL A 56 -7.61 -12.96 -28.50
N LYS A 57 -6.57 -12.91 -27.65
CA LYS A 57 -6.61 -12.18 -26.37
C LYS A 57 -6.91 -10.70 -26.56
N ASP A 58 -6.23 -10.02 -27.49
CA ASP A 58 -6.46 -8.61 -27.79
C ASP A 58 -7.89 -8.39 -28.34
N ARG A 59 -8.41 -9.33 -29.15
CA ARG A 59 -9.79 -9.30 -29.65
C ARG A 59 -10.83 -9.49 -28.55
N ILE A 60 -10.64 -10.46 -27.65
CA ILE A 60 -11.51 -10.68 -26.47
C ILE A 60 -11.54 -9.42 -25.61
N LYS A 61 -10.37 -8.85 -25.30
CA LYS A 61 -10.27 -7.59 -24.54
C LYS A 61 -11.05 -6.47 -25.21
N SER A 62 -10.87 -6.27 -26.52
CA SER A 62 -11.59 -5.25 -27.27
C SER A 62 -13.11 -5.46 -27.26
N LEU A 63 -13.58 -6.70 -27.38
CA LEU A 63 -15.01 -7.02 -27.36
C LEU A 63 -15.61 -6.84 -25.96
N SER A 64 -14.90 -7.23 -24.91
CA SER A 64 -15.32 -7.01 -23.52
C SER A 64 -15.44 -5.51 -23.21
N GLN A 65 -14.44 -4.71 -23.58
CA GLN A 65 -14.49 -3.26 -23.41
C GLN A 65 -15.62 -2.61 -24.20
N GLN A 66 -15.88 -3.07 -25.43
CA GLN A 66 -17.03 -2.58 -26.21
C GLN A 66 -18.36 -2.94 -25.57
N LYS A 67 -18.46 -4.11 -24.93
CA LYS A 67 -19.66 -4.54 -24.21
C LYS A 67 -19.89 -3.71 -22.95
N GLU A 68 -18.83 -3.40 -22.20
CA GLU A 68 -18.88 -2.57 -21.00
C GLU A 68 -19.21 -1.11 -21.33
N ILE A 69 -18.55 -0.54 -22.33
CA ILE A 69 -18.77 0.86 -22.70
C ILE A 69 -20.15 1.07 -23.34
N GLY A 70 -20.59 0.07 -24.10
CA GLY A 70 -21.88 0.08 -24.76
C GLY A 70 -21.97 1.06 -25.94
N PHE A 71 -23.20 1.22 -26.40
CA PHE A 71 -23.56 2.03 -27.56
C PHE A 71 -24.62 3.05 -27.14
N VAL A 72 -24.53 4.28 -27.66
CA VAL A 72 -25.40 5.39 -27.26
C VAL A 72 -26.48 5.66 -28.30
N GLY A 73 -27.72 5.86 -27.86
CA GLY A 73 -28.82 6.34 -28.70
C GLY A 73 -28.81 7.87 -28.84
N TRP A 74 -29.62 8.42 -29.74
CA TRP A 74 -29.79 9.87 -29.89
C TRP A 74 -31.17 10.22 -30.43
N GLU A 75 -31.59 11.46 -30.21
CA GLU A 75 -32.83 12.00 -30.76
C GLU A 75 -32.54 12.82 -32.02
N PHE A 76 -33.48 12.77 -32.97
CA PHE A 76 -33.41 13.49 -34.24
C PHE A 76 -34.77 14.12 -34.56
N ASP A 77 -34.81 14.99 -35.55
CA ASP A 77 -36.07 15.63 -35.96
C ASP A 77 -37.06 14.60 -36.53
N GLY A 78 -38.17 14.37 -35.82
CA GLY A 78 -39.18 13.38 -36.20
C GLY A 78 -38.96 11.96 -35.66
N GLY A 79 -38.07 11.76 -34.68
CA GLY A 79 -37.93 10.47 -34.01
C GLY A 79 -36.71 10.29 -33.10
N LYS A 80 -36.40 9.03 -32.79
CA LYS A 80 -35.26 8.65 -31.96
C LYS A 80 -34.55 7.40 -32.46
N VAL A 81 -33.25 7.33 -32.21
CA VAL A 81 -32.41 6.15 -32.42
C VAL A 81 -32.03 5.55 -31.08
N GLU A 82 -32.29 4.27 -30.91
CA GLU A 82 -32.04 3.50 -29.69
C GLU A 82 -31.02 2.40 -29.95
N ALA A 83 -29.99 2.33 -29.12
CA ALA A 83 -28.99 1.29 -29.13
C ALA A 83 -29.45 0.10 -28.26
N ASN A 84 -30.30 -0.77 -28.81
CA ASN A 84 -30.83 -1.92 -28.09
C ASN A 84 -29.78 -3.04 -28.00
N THR A 85 -29.11 -3.12 -26.86
CA THR A 85 -28.05 -4.10 -26.58
C THR A 85 -28.60 -5.52 -26.42
N GLU A 86 -29.81 -5.69 -25.88
CA GLU A 86 -30.46 -6.99 -25.69
C GLU A 86 -30.81 -7.66 -27.03
N ALA A 87 -31.40 -6.90 -27.94
CA ALA A 87 -31.70 -7.36 -29.29
C ALA A 87 -30.46 -7.35 -30.21
N ASN A 88 -29.36 -6.74 -29.76
CA ASN A 88 -28.17 -6.46 -30.57
C ASN A 88 -28.55 -5.70 -31.86
N ARG A 89 -29.39 -4.67 -31.73
CA ARG A 89 -29.91 -3.85 -32.85
C ARG A 89 -29.78 -2.36 -32.56
N LEU A 90 -29.34 -1.61 -33.57
CA LEU A 90 -29.56 -0.16 -33.62
C LEU A 90 -30.93 0.06 -34.25
N GLN A 91 -31.87 0.60 -33.47
CA GLN A 91 -33.28 0.75 -33.84
C GLN A 91 -33.61 2.22 -34.02
N ILE A 92 -34.27 2.56 -35.12
CA ILE A 92 -34.68 3.91 -35.47
C ILE A 92 -36.19 3.94 -35.47
N PHE A 93 -36.74 4.74 -34.56
CA PHE A 93 -38.16 4.99 -34.41
C PHE A 93 -38.47 6.35 -35.02
N PHE A 94 -39.42 6.37 -35.95
CA PHE A 94 -39.99 7.62 -36.46
C PHE A 94 -41.37 7.81 -35.85
N GLU A 95 -41.75 9.05 -35.57
CA GLU A 95 -43.09 9.38 -35.06
C GLU A 95 -44.15 9.15 -36.13
N ASP A 96 -43.85 9.58 -37.36
CA ASP A 96 -44.67 9.38 -38.55
C ASP A 96 -43.96 8.53 -39.59
N LYS A 97 -44.71 8.09 -40.61
CA LYS A 97 -44.13 7.34 -41.72
C LYS A 97 -43.11 8.22 -42.47
N PRO A 98 -41.82 7.85 -42.51
CA PRO A 98 -40.82 8.63 -43.23
C PRO A 98 -41.12 8.63 -44.73
N ASP A 99 -40.74 9.71 -45.40
CA ASP A 99 -40.92 9.90 -46.83
C ASP A 99 -40.14 8.86 -47.67
N GLU A 100 -40.39 8.81 -48.97
CA GLU A 100 -39.78 7.79 -49.84
C GLU A 100 -38.26 7.92 -49.91
N ALA A 101 -37.73 9.15 -49.99
CA ALA A 101 -36.29 9.38 -50.06
C ALA A 101 -35.56 8.90 -48.79
N THR A 102 -36.12 9.15 -47.61
CA THR A 102 -35.56 8.66 -46.34
C THR A 102 -35.60 7.13 -46.27
N ARG A 103 -36.69 6.50 -46.70
CA ARG A 103 -36.81 5.03 -46.72
C ARG A 103 -35.80 4.38 -47.67
N GLU A 104 -35.52 5.00 -48.82
CA GLU A 104 -34.46 4.54 -49.72
C GLU A 104 -33.07 4.70 -49.13
N ALA A 105 -32.78 5.85 -48.51
CA ALA A 105 -31.50 6.10 -47.84
C ALA A 105 -31.24 5.12 -46.69
N LEU A 106 -32.28 4.77 -45.91
CA LEU A 106 -32.19 3.74 -44.86
C LEU A 106 -31.89 2.37 -45.47
N LYS A 107 -32.58 1.98 -46.55
CA LYS A 107 -32.37 0.69 -47.21
C LYS A 107 -30.97 0.57 -47.82
N SER A 108 -30.47 1.63 -48.46
CA SER A 108 -29.14 1.65 -49.10
C SER A 108 -28.02 1.58 -48.06
N ASN A 109 -28.22 2.17 -46.88
CA ASN A 109 -27.32 2.07 -45.72
C ASN A 109 -27.56 0.81 -44.85
N GLY A 110 -28.33 -0.16 -45.34
CA GLY A 110 -28.49 -1.48 -44.71
C GLY A 110 -29.46 -1.56 -43.54
N PHE A 111 -30.26 -0.51 -43.28
CA PHE A 111 -31.36 -0.58 -42.33
C PHE A 111 -32.56 -1.31 -42.95
N ARG A 112 -33.27 -2.08 -42.12
CA ARG A 112 -34.43 -2.88 -42.53
C ARG A 112 -35.60 -2.62 -41.59
N TRP A 113 -36.77 -2.36 -42.15
CA TRP A 113 -38.00 -2.20 -41.37
C TRP A 113 -38.36 -3.51 -40.67
N SER A 114 -38.66 -3.43 -39.37
CA SER A 114 -39.19 -4.54 -38.58
C SER A 114 -40.61 -4.21 -38.10
N PRO A 115 -41.65 -4.84 -38.66
CA PRO A 115 -43.02 -4.62 -38.22
C PRO A 115 -43.25 -4.97 -36.74
N LYS A 116 -42.55 -5.99 -36.23
CA LYS A 116 -42.65 -6.42 -34.82
C LYS A 116 -42.07 -5.39 -33.86
N ALA A 117 -40.97 -4.74 -34.23
CA ALA A 117 -40.35 -3.70 -33.42
C ALA A 117 -40.92 -2.31 -33.71
N GLY A 118 -41.67 -2.13 -34.80
CA GLY A 118 -42.13 -0.81 -35.26
C GLY A 118 -40.99 0.15 -35.63
N ALA A 119 -39.82 -0.39 -36.02
CA ALA A 119 -38.60 0.38 -36.19
C ALA A 119 -37.79 -0.04 -37.42
N TRP A 120 -37.03 0.89 -37.97
CA TRP A 120 -35.94 0.57 -38.91
C TRP A 120 -34.73 0.13 -38.11
N GLN A 121 -34.16 -1.03 -38.42
CA GLN A 121 -33.09 -1.60 -37.61
C GLN A 121 -31.98 -2.25 -38.42
N ARG A 122 -30.79 -2.31 -37.81
CA ARG A 122 -29.64 -3.09 -38.27
C ARG A 122 -28.86 -3.64 -37.08
N GLN A 123 -27.90 -4.53 -37.32
CA GLN A 123 -27.06 -5.09 -36.26
C GLN A 123 -26.27 -3.99 -35.53
N LEU A 124 -26.31 -3.99 -34.20
CA LEU A 124 -25.61 -3.02 -33.35
C LEU A 124 -24.10 -3.28 -33.41
N THR A 125 -23.41 -2.43 -34.17
CA THR A 125 -21.96 -2.50 -34.41
C THR A 125 -21.45 -1.07 -34.61
N SER A 126 -20.14 -0.86 -34.52
CA SER A 126 -19.55 0.45 -34.88
C SER A 126 -19.90 0.86 -36.32
N ASN A 127 -20.02 -0.09 -37.24
CA ASN A 127 -20.45 0.17 -38.62
C ASN A 127 -21.89 0.68 -38.72
N ALA A 128 -22.75 0.41 -37.72
CA ALA A 128 -24.10 0.95 -37.69
C ALA A 128 -24.12 2.47 -37.53
N TYR A 129 -23.20 3.02 -36.72
CA TYR A 129 -23.04 4.47 -36.52
C TYR A 129 -22.48 5.14 -37.78
N TYR A 130 -21.45 4.54 -38.40
CA TYR A 130 -20.94 5.03 -39.69
C TYR A 130 -22.02 5.06 -40.78
N ALA A 131 -22.89 4.05 -40.82
CA ALA A 131 -24.00 4.04 -41.77
C ALA A 131 -25.09 5.06 -41.43
N ALA A 132 -25.30 5.35 -40.14
CA ALA A 132 -26.22 6.38 -39.70
C ALA A 132 -25.74 7.79 -40.09
N ASP A 133 -24.42 8.04 -40.11
CA ASP A 133 -23.85 9.32 -40.55
C ASP A 133 -24.28 9.71 -41.99
N TYR A 134 -24.56 8.74 -42.85
CA TYR A 134 -24.98 8.98 -44.24
C TYR A 134 -26.48 9.23 -44.41
N VAL A 135 -27.28 9.00 -43.36
CA VAL A 135 -28.74 9.19 -43.40
C VAL A 135 -29.08 10.52 -42.76
N LYS A 136 -29.19 11.57 -43.57
CA LYS A 136 -29.45 12.94 -43.09
C LYS A 136 -30.73 13.09 -42.27
N ALA A 137 -31.75 12.29 -42.59
CA ALA A 137 -33.05 12.34 -41.90
C ALA A 137 -33.01 11.84 -40.45
N ILE A 138 -31.93 11.19 -40.02
CA ILE A 138 -31.75 10.74 -38.63
C ILE A 138 -30.58 11.46 -37.95
N ALA A 139 -30.16 12.60 -38.50
CA ALA A 139 -29.09 13.40 -37.94
C ALA A 139 -29.46 13.86 -36.52
N PRO A 140 -28.56 13.72 -35.53
CA PRO A 140 -28.82 14.18 -34.17
C PRO A 140 -29.19 15.65 -34.09
N LEU A 141 -30.09 16.01 -33.17
CA LEU A 141 -30.48 17.40 -32.90
C LEU A 141 -29.30 18.29 -32.48
N THR A 142 -28.24 17.68 -31.93
CA THR A 142 -27.01 18.38 -31.55
C THR A 142 -26.22 18.91 -32.75
N GLY A 143 -26.53 18.45 -33.98
CA GLY A 143 -25.80 18.78 -35.20
C GLY A 143 -24.48 18.01 -35.38
N GLU A 144 -24.10 17.20 -34.38
CA GLU A 144 -22.94 16.30 -34.44
C GLU A 144 -23.25 15.04 -35.25
N LYS A 145 -22.22 14.35 -35.74
CA LYS A 145 -22.42 13.06 -36.40
C LYS A 145 -22.70 11.96 -35.37
N PRO A 146 -23.56 10.97 -35.66
CA PRO A 146 -23.72 9.77 -34.83
C PRO A 146 -22.40 9.12 -34.40
N THR A 147 -21.41 9.03 -35.29
CA THR A 147 -20.08 8.51 -34.94
C THR A 147 -19.35 9.37 -33.91
N GLU A 148 -19.52 10.68 -33.93
CA GLU A 148 -18.90 11.61 -32.97
C GLU A 148 -19.55 11.49 -31.60
N LEU A 149 -20.88 11.35 -31.54
CA LEU A 149 -21.59 11.05 -30.29
C LEU A 149 -21.08 9.75 -29.64
N GLN A 150 -20.92 8.68 -30.44
CA GLN A 150 -20.38 7.43 -29.91
C GLN A 150 -18.92 7.59 -29.43
N ARG A 151 -18.10 8.39 -30.11
CA ARG A 151 -16.72 8.67 -29.67
C ARG A 151 -16.68 9.51 -28.40
N ALA A 152 -17.56 10.50 -28.27
CA ALA A 152 -17.71 11.32 -27.08
C ALA A 152 -18.16 10.45 -25.89
N HIS A 153 -19.15 9.59 -26.08
CA HIS A 153 -19.58 8.59 -25.10
C HIS A 153 -18.43 7.69 -24.64
N ILE A 154 -17.66 7.12 -25.58
CA ILE A 154 -16.48 6.31 -25.26
C ILE A 154 -15.45 7.12 -24.46
N ARG A 155 -15.20 8.38 -24.83
CA ARG A 155 -14.27 9.25 -24.11
C ARG A 155 -14.77 9.55 -22.71
N GLN A 156 -16.03 9.93 -22.56
CA GLN A 156 -16.65 10.21 -21.27
C GLN A 156 -16.65 8.98 -20.36
N GLN A 157 -16.92 7.79 -20.88
CA GLN A 157 -16.82 6.58 -20.06
C GLN A 157 -15.38 6.20 -19.71
N LYS A 158 -14.41 6.43 -20.60
CA LYS A 158 -12.99 6.24 -20.28
C LYS A 158 -12.50 7.24 -19.24
N VAL A 159 -12.92 8.50 -19.38
CA VAL A 159 -12.62 9.57 -18.43
C VAL A 159 -13.33 9.27 -17.11
N ALA A 160 -14.60 8.92 -17.09
CA ALA A 160 -15.31 8.49 -15.88
C ALA A 160 -14.73 7.22 -15.25
N ALA A 161 -14.11 6.32 -16.02
CA ALA A 161 -13.36 5.18 -15.47
C ALA A 161 -11.97 5.58 -14.93
N GLN A 162 -11.45 6.76 -15.31
CA GLN A 162 -10.19 7.35 -14.85
C GLN A 162 -10.38 8.43 -13.77
N GLU A 163 -11.55 9.08 -13.74
CA GLU A 163 -12.01 10.17 -12.87
C GLU A 163 -13.13 9.71 -11.92
N GLN A 164 -13.44 8.40 -11.87
CA GLN A 164 -13.91 7.88 -10.58
C GLN A 164 -12.93 8.43 -9.56
N PRO A 165 -13.41 9.05 -8.46
CA PRO A 165 -12.49 9.46 -7.44
C PRO A 165 -11.62 8.24 -7.16
N GLU A 166 -10.35 8.49 -6.95
CA GLU A 166 -9.54 7.71 -6.03
C GLU A 166 -10.30 7.72 -4.69
N GLN A 167 -11.46 7.06 -4.65
CA GLN A 167 -12.19 6.67 -3.47
C GLN A 167 -11.17 5.78 -2.81
N GLU A 168 -10.66 6.28 -1.69
CA GLU A 168 -9.83 5.55 -0.74
C GLU A 168 -10.11 4.07 -0.89
N ALA A 169 -9.08 3.35 -1.34
CA ALA A 169 -9.14 1.95 -1.67
C ALA A 169 -10.02 1.23 -0.63
N PRO A 170 -11.09 0.50 -1.03
CA PRO A 170 -11.61 -0.51 -0.14
C PRO A 170 -10.44 -1.45 0.15
N GLN A 171 -9.99 -1.43 1.40
CA GLN A 171 -8.84 -2.14 1.94
C GLN A 171 -9.05 -3.67 1.90
N ASP A 172 -9.19 -4.24 0.71
CA ASP A 172 -9.45 -5.69 0.57
C ASP A 172 -8.98 -6.29 -0.77
N LYS A 173 -8.11 -5.58 -1.50
CA LYS A 173 -7.39 -6.15 -2.62
C LYS A 173 -5.89 -6.06 -2.39
N ASP A 174 -5.26 -7.23 -2.28
CA ASP A 174 -3.82 -7.32 -2.24
C ASP A 174 -3.22 -6.73 -3.54
N THR A 175 -2.20 -5.90 -3.41
CA THR A 175 -1.48 -5.30 -4.55
C THR A 175 0.02 -5.46 -4.37
N PHE A 176 0.80 -5.22 -5.43
CA PHE A 176 2.25 -5.12 -5.34
C PHE A 176 2.77 -3.95 -6.16
N SER A 177 3.89 -3.39 -5.70
CA SER A 177 4.56 -2.25 -6.29
C SER A 177 6.04 -2.57 -6.52
N ILE A 178 6.59 -2.16 -7.66
CA ILE A 178 7.99 -2.36 -8.03
C ILE A 178 8.70 -1.01 -8.03
N TYR A 179 9.77 -0.94 -7.25
CA TYR A 179 10.65 0.20 -7.11
C TYR A 179 12.02 -0.12 -7.70
N GLN A 180 12.52 0.75 -8.57
CA GLN A 180 13.85 0.61 -9.18
C GLN A 180 14.73 1.81 -8.80
N ILE A 181 16.03 1.58 -8.67
CA ILE A 181 16.98 2.64 -8.33
C ILE A 181 16.99 3.70 -9.43
N LYS A 182 16.89 4.98 -9.04
CA LYS A 182 16.92 6.13 -9.95
C LYS A 182 18.21 6.16 -10.77
N GLY A 183 18.10 6.61 -12.02
CA GLY A 183 19.24 6.98 -12.86
C GLY A 183 20.03 8.16 -12.25
N GLY A 184 21.36 8.16 -12.38
CA GLY A 184 22.25 9.18 -11.81
C GLY A 184 23.59 8.63 -11.32
N ASP A 185 24.58 9.51 -11.14
CA ASP A 185 25.90 9.17 -10.59
C ASP A 185 25.84 8.89 -9.08
N GLU A 186 24.92 9.54 -8.36
CA GLU A 186 24.75 9.42 -6.90
C GLU A 186 24.33 8.02 -6.45
N THR A 187 23.63 7.27 -7.31
CA THR A 187 23.15 5.92 -7.03
C THR A 187 23.96 4.84 -7.75
N ARG A 188 25.01 5.22 -8.47
CA ARG A 188 25.81 4.30 -9.30
C ARG A 188 26.38 3.14 -8.49
N ASP A 189 26.89 3.44 -7.30
CA ASP A 189 27.56 2.47 -6.44
C ASP A 189 26.54 1.59 -5.66
N LEU A 190 25.23 1.88 -5.80
CA LEU A 190 24.14 1.11 -5.19
C LEU A 190 23.50 0.10 -6.17
N ARG A 191 23.72 0.27 -7.48
CA ARG A 191 23.07 -0.56 -8.51
C ARG A 191 23.70 -1.94 -8.62
N PHE A 192 22.85 -2.95 -8.70
CA PHE A 192 23.24 -4.37 -8.81
C PHE A 192 24.09 -4.86 -7.63
N GLU A 193 24.03 -4.16 -6.49
CA GLU A 193 24.79 -4.52 -5.31
C GLU A 193 23.98 -5.48 -4.41
N PRO A 194 24.50 -6.66 -4.04
CA PRO A 194 23.84 -7.54 -3.07
C PRO A 194 23.64 -6.85 -1.71
N TYR A 195 22.61 -7.24 -0.95
CA TYR A 195 22.26 -6.57 0.30
C TYR A 195 23.40 -6.59 1.33
N ASP A 196 24.11 -7.71 1.45
CA ASP A 196 25.23 -7.86 2.38
C ASP A 196 26.40 -6.91 2.05
N ARG A 197 26.64 -6.64 0.77
CA ARG A 197 27.71 -5.73 0.35
C ARG A 197 27.29 -4.26 0.42
N LEU A 198 26.02 -3.97 0.14
CA LEU A 198 25.42 -2.66 0.36
C LEU A 198 25.56 -2.24 1.83
N THR A 199 25.22 -3.14 2.77
CA THR A 199 25.34 -2.86 4.21
C THR A 199 26.80 -2.79 4.69
N ALA A 200 27.68 -3.65 4.19
CA ALA A 200 29.11 -3.63 4.54
C ALA A 200 29.83 -2.34 4.11
N THR A 201 29.34 -1.68 3.06
CA THR A 201 29.85 -0.39 2.57
C THR A 201 29.21 0.82 3.29
N GLY A 202 28.37 0.57 4.29
CA GLY A 202 27.70 1.61 5.08
C GLY A 202 26.44 2.17 4.44
N HIS A 203 25.97 1.58 3.33
CA HIS A 203 24.74 1.97 2.66
C HIS A 203 23.54 1.15 3.15
N ARG A 204 22.34 1.67 2.89
CA ARG A 204 21.06 1.02 3.22
C ARG A 204 20.07 1.24 2.09
N VAL A 205 19.01 0.43 2.06
CA VAL A 205 17.94 0.55 1.08
C VAL A 205 17.03 1.72 1.45
N ASP A 206 17.36 2.91 0.96
CA ASP A 206 16.61 4.14 1.19
C ASP A 206 15.64 4.43 0.05
N ALA A 207 14.35 4.53 0.36
CA ALA A 207 13.30 4.86 -0.60
C ALA A 207 13.56 6.13 -1.44
N LYS A 208 14.32 7.11 -0.94
CA LYS A 208 14.69 8.32 -1.71
C LYS A 208 15.47 7.99 -2.99
N ASN A 209 16.25 6.92 -2.98
CA ASN A 209 17.07 6.49 -4.12
C ASN A 209 16.26 5.71 -5.16
N TYR A 210 14.99 5.40 -4.86
CA TYR A 210 14.12 4.59 -5.70
C TYR A 210 13.02 5.42 -6.34
N ALA A 211 12.60 4.98 -7.53
CA ALA A 211 11.39 5.44 -8.20
C ALA A 211 10.38 4.30 -8.26
N LEU A 212 9.11 4.59 -8.00
CA LEU A 212 8.01 3.67 -8.29
C LEU A 212 7.88 3.55 -9.80
N VAL A 213 8.07 2.34 -10.33
CA VAL A 213 8.06 2.08 -11.77
C VAL A 213 6.80 1.36 -12.22
N TYR A 214 6.20 0.56 -11.33
CA TYR A 214 5.02 -0.22 -11.65
C TYR A 214 4.23 -0.56 -10.39
N SER A 215 2.91 -0.63 -10.51
CA SER A 215 2.01 -1.13 -9.46
C SER A 215 0.85 -1.89 -10.10
N ALA A 216 0.43 -3.00 -9.50
CA ALA A 216 -0.69 -3.80 -9.97
C ALA A 216 -1.34 -4.65 -8.86
N GLU A 217 -2.53 -5.16 -9.14
CA GLU A 217 -3.20 -6.14 -8.29
C GLU A 217 -2.37 -7.43 -8.15
N LEU A 218 -2.28 -7.94 -6.92
CA LEU A 218 -1.64 -9.19 -6.58
C LEU A 218 -2.69 -10.30 -6.64
N THR A 219 -2.58 -11.18 -7.63
CA THR A 219 -3.49 -12.32 -7.75
C THR A 219 -3.30 -13.28 -6.55
N PRO A 220 -4.37 -13.78 -5.91
CA PRO A 220 -4.25 -14.70 -4.78
C PRO A 220 -3.36 -15.91 -5.12
N GLY A 221 -2.37 -16.19 -4.28
CA GLY A 221 -1.40 -17.28 -4.49
C GLY A 221 -0.18 -16.93 -5.34
N THR A 222 -0.03 -15.68 -5.78
CA THR A 222 1.18 -15.21 -6.48
C THR A 222 2.31 -15.01 -5.48
N SER A 223 3.44 -15.66 -5.71
CA SER A 223 4.65 -15.49 -4.90
C SER A 223 5.56 -14.37 -5.45
N LEU A 224 6.54 -13.94 -4.65
CA LEU A 224 7.61 -13.05 -5.12
C LEU A 224 8.38 -13.63 -6.31
N GLU A 225 8.51 -14.95 -6.40
CA GLU A 225 9.17 -15.64 -7.52
C GLU A 225 8.33 -15.59 -8.81
N ASP A 226 7.00 -15.62 -8.68
CA ASP A 226 6.09 -15.45 -9.82
C ASP A 226 6.14 -14.02 -10.35
N ILE A 227 6.26 -13.03 -9.45
CA ILE A 227 6.52 -11.63 -9.82
C ILE A 227 7.87 -11.55 -10.54
N TYR A 228 8.94 -12.10 -9.97
CA TYR A 228 10.26 -12.13 -10.61
C TYR A 228 10.19 -12.69 -12.02
N THR A 229 9.54 -13.83 -12.19
CA THR A 229 9.39 -14.52 -13.48
C THR A 229 8.61 -13.67 -14.48
N ARG A 230 7.48 -13.08 -14.06
CA ARG A 230 6.64 -12.24 -14.90
C ARG A 230 7.38 -11.01 -15.42
N PHE A 231 8.16 -10.34 -14.58
CA PHE A 231 8.91 -9.13 -14.93
C PHE A 231 10.30 -9.41 -15.50
N ASN A 232 10.62 -10.67 -15.84
CA ASN A 232 11.82 -11.04 -16.58
C ASN A 232 11.50 -11.75 -17.90
N ILE A 233 10.41 -12.52 -17.96
CA ILE A 233 10.03 -13.33 -19.13
C ILE A 233 8.84 -12.73 -19.88
N ASP A 234 7.80 -12.31 -19.15
CA ASP A 234 6.48 -11.94 -19.70
C ASP A 234 6.07 -10.52 -19.29
N HIS A 235 6.93 -9.53 -19.60
CA HIS A 235 6.73 -8.14 -19.20
C HIS A 235 5.34 -7.59 -19.59
N PRO A 236 4.61 -6.96 -18.66
CA PRO A 236 3.39 -6.23 -18.97
C PRO A 236 3.62 -5.14 -20.05
N LYS A 237 2.64 -4.90 -20.93
CA LYS A 237 2.78 -3.92 -22.05
C LYS A 237 3.00 -2.48 -21.55
N ASP A 238 2.49 -2.20 -20.36
CA ASP A 238 2.52 -0.95 -19.62
C ASP A 238 3.73 -0.84 -18.68
N PHE A 239 4.51 -1.91 -18.49
CA PHE A 239 5.76 -1.85 -17.75
C PHE A 239 6.81 -1.05 -18.53
N LYS A 240 7.33 0.01 -17.91
CA LYS A 240 8.34 0.92 -18.50
C LYS A 240 9.71 0.84 -17.82
N GLY A 241 9.85 -0.03 -16.83
CA GLY A 241 11.11 -0.31 -16.14
C GLY A 241 12.04 -1.23 -16.90
N HIS A 242 13.21 -1.46 -16.32
CA HIS A 242 14.07 -2.58 -16.73
C HIS A 242 13.60 -3.88 -16.10
N SER A 243 14.09 -5.01 -16.60
CA SER A 243 13.82 -6.33 -16.02
C SER A 243 14.22 -6.37 -14.54
N LEU A 244 13.44 -7.11 -13.74
CA LEU A 244 13.66 -7.21 -12.29
C LEU A 244 15.06 -7.78 -12.01
N SER A 245 15.86 -7.06 -11.25
CA SER A 245 17.28 -7.36 -11.05
C SER A 245 17.75 -7.05 -9.63
N VAL A 246 18.97 -7.52 -9.29
CA VAL A 246 19.59 -7.19 -8.01
C VAL A 246 19.54 -5.69 -7.79
N SER A 247 19.19 -5.25 -6.58
CA SER A 247 18.97 -3.86 -6.17
C SER A 247 17.58 -3.28 -6.38
N ASP A 248 16.68 -3.98 -7.06
CA ASP A 248 15.25 -3.59 -7.11
C ASP A 248 14.52 -3.92 -5.80
N VAL A 249 13.40 -3.26 -5.53
CA VAL A 249 12.56 -3.51 -4.35
C VAL A 249 11.13 -3.79 -4.79
N VAL A 250 10.57 -4.89 -4.31
CA VAL A 250 9.16 -5.26 -4.48
C VAL A 250 8.43 -5.05 -3.16
N VAL A 251 7.43 -4.18 -3.16
CA VAL A 251 6.55 -3.96 -2.01
C VAL A 251 5.26 -4.75 -2.22
N LEU A 252 4.91 -5.62 -1.27
CA LEU A 252 3.63 -6.32 -1.24
C LEU A 252 2.70 -5.60 -0.26
N HIS A 253 1.50 -5.28 -0.72
CA HIS A 253 0.43 -4.69 0.06
C HIS A 253 -0.62 -5.79 0.29
N GLN A 254 -0.56 -6.50 1.42
CA GLN A 254 -1.44 -7.65 1.68
C GLN A 254 -2.06 -7.56 3.07
N ASN A 255 -3.35 -7.91 3.20
CA ASN A 255 -4.06 -7.92 4.49
C ASN A 255 -3.90 -6.61 5.31
N GLY A 256 -3.80 -5.45 4.63
CA GLY A 256 -3.58 -4.15 5.28
C GLY A 256 -2.15 -3.92 5.81
N GLN A 257 -1.19 -4.79 5.46
CA GLN A 257 0.22 -4.65 5.80
C GLN A 257 1.10 -4.54 4.56
N ASP A 258 2.03 -3.59 4.59
CA ASP A 258 3.04 -3.41 3.56
C ASP A 258 4.35 -4.09 3.96
N THR A 259 4.91 -4.91 3.07
CA THR A 259 6.22 -5.56 3.26
C THR A 259 7.11 -5.27 2.07
N ALA A 260 8.33 -4.80 2.32
CA ALA A 260 9.29 -4.46 1.28
C ALA A 260 10.34 -5.57 1.14
N HIS A 261 10.58 -6.03 -0.08
CA HIS A 261 11.45 -7.15 -0.41
C HIS A 261 12.48 -6.71 -1.44
N TYR A 262 13.74 -6.61 -1.02
CA TYR A 262 14.89 -6.33 -1.86
C TYR A 262 15.24 -7.55 -2.71
N VAL A 263 15.40 -7.36 -4.02
CA VAL A 263 15.88 -8.39 -4.95
C VAL A 263 17.37 -8.57 -4.75
N ASP A 264 17.78 -9.73 -4.24
CA ASP A 264 19.19 -10.07 -4.02
C ASP A 264 19.69 -11.06 -5.10
N SER A 265 20.99 -11.30 -5.12
CA SER A 265 21.67 -12.30 -5.92
C SER A 265 21.06 -13.70 -5.81
N LEU A 266 20.48 -14.02 -4.65
CA LEU A 266 19.77 -15.26 -4.37
C LEU A 266 18.45 -14.97 -3.66
N GLY A 267 17.38 -14.78 -4.44
CA GLY A 267 16.03 -14.58 -3.92
C GLY A 267 15.79 -13.16 -3.40
N TYR A 268 15.09 -13.06 -2.27
CA TYR A 268 14.62 -11.79 -1.71
C TYR A 268 15.05 -11.61 -0.26
N LYS A 269 15.37 -10.37 0.10
CA LYS A 269 15.65 -9.95 1.47
C LYS A 269 14.59 -8.97 1.94
N GLU A 270 13.93 -9.24 3.06
CA GLU A 270 12.97 -8.30 3.64
C GLU A 270 13.71 -7.06 4.20
N VAL A 271 13.25 -5.87 3.82
CA VAL A 271 13.88 -4.57 4.11
C VAL A 271 12.87 -3.58 4.71
N PRO A 272 12.42 -3.78 5.96
CA PRO A 272 11.46 -2.88 6.61
C PRO A 272 11.97 -1.44 6.77
N GLU A 273 13.29 -1.23 6.72
CA GLU A 273 13.90 0.10 6.66
C GLU A 273 13.48 0.94 5.45
N PHE A 274 12.99 0.31 4.38
CA PHE A 274 12.52 1.00 3.18
C PHE A 274 11.37 1.98 3.48
N PHE A 275 10.55 1.70 4.49
CA PHE A 275 9.46 2.58 4.92
C PHE A 275 9.92 3.68 5.90
N LYS A 276 11.16 3.61 6.39
CA LYS A 276 11.69 4.59 7.35
C LYS A 276 12.31 5.75 6.57
N ALA A 277 11.68 6.91 6.63
CA ALA A 277 12.29 8.15 6.15
C ALA A 277 13.61 8.37 6.88
N GLN A 278 14.69 8.61 6.13
CA GLN A 278 15.96 9.08 6.68
C GLN A 278 15.71 10.30 7.57
N GLU A 279 16.00 10.17 8.87
CA GLU A 279 16.54 11.28 9.62
C GLU A 279 17.79 11.73 8.84
N LYS A 280 17.79 12.95 8.31
CA LYS A 280 18.98 13.52 7.65
C LYS A 280 20.16 13.30 8.59
N ALA A 281 21.29 12.82 8.06
CA ALA A 281 22.55 12.91 8.79
C ALA A 281 22.72 14.37 9.21
N LEU A 282 22.64 14.63 10.51
CA LEU A 282 22.80 15.97 11.06
C LEU A 282 24.25 16.37 10.82
N ILE A 283 24.47 17.29 9.88
CA ILE A 283 25.79 17.87 9.64
C ILE A 283 25.94 19.01 10.65
N PRO A 284 26.99 19.02 11.49
CA PRO A 284 27.19 20.07 12.50
C PRO A 284 27.15 21.49 11.92
N ASP A 285 27.74 21.69 10.74
CA ASP A 285 27.79 22.96 10.01
C ASP A 285 26.39 23.52 9.70
N ASP A 286 25.41 22.66 9.39
CA ASP A 286 24.03 23.07 9.07
C ASP A 286 23.25 23.52 10.32
N LEU A 287 23.77 23.21 11.51
CA LEU A 287 23.16 23.50 12.81
C LEU A 287 24.05 24.39 13.69
N GLU A 288 24.99 25.11 13.07
CA GLU A 288 25.73 26.15 13.76
C GLU A 288 24.78 27.26 14.23
N THR A 289 24.91 27.66 15.49
CA THR A 289 24.12 28.76 16.07
C THR A 289 24.67 30.13 15.69
N GLY A 290 25.83 30.17 15.02
CA GLY A 290 26.61 31.38 14.74
C GLY A 290 27.39 31.90 15.96
N GLU A 291 27.27 31.26 17.12
CA GLU A 291 28.05 31.59 18.29
C GLU A 291 29.43 30.91 18.24
N THR A 292 30.43 31.55 18.87
CA THR A 292 31.78 30.98 18.99
C THR A 292 32.25 31.05 20.43
N ILE A 293 32.98 30.03 20.86
CA ILE A 293 33.60 29.98 22.18
C ILE A 293 35.12 29.94 22.05
N LYS A 294 35.80 30.60 22.98
CA LYS A 294 37.27 30.60 23.07
C LYS A 294 37.70 29.77 24.25
N THR A 295 38.51 28.75 24.01
CA THR A 295 39.23 28.00 25.04
C THR A 295 40.73 28.23 24.87
N PRO A 296 41.58 27.88 25.86
CA PRO A 296 43.03 27.94 25.73
C PRO A 296 43.58 27.12 24.54
N ARG A 297 42.77 26.23 23.97
CA ARG A 297 43.13 25.34 22.85
C ARG A 297 42.60 25.80 21.49
N GLY A 298 41.80 26.86 21.42
CA GLY A 298 41.30 27.38 20.14
C GLY A 298 39.98 28.12 20.26
N THR A 299 39.48 28.57 19.11
CA THR A 299 38.12 29.11 18.97
C THR A 299 37.27 28.07 18.24
N PHE A 300 36.09 27.74 18.78
CA PHE A 300 35.21 26.69 18.27
C PHE A 300 33.81 27.26 18.01
N TYR A 301 33.18 26.84 16.92
CA TYR A 301 31.79 27.20 16.60
C TYR A 301 30.82 26.36 17.42
N VAL A 302 29.73 26.97 17.88
CA VAL A 302 28.71 26.30 18.68
C VAL A 302 27.65 25.70 17.75
N THR A 303 27.30 24.44 17.99
CA THR A 303 26.23 23.75 17.25
C THR A 303 25.08 23.41 18.18
N ALA A 304 23.86 23.40 17.63
CA ALA A 304 22.65 23.05 18.37
C ALA A 304 22.46 21.53 18.55
N MET A 305 23.46 20.72 18.19
CA MET A 305 23.38 19.26 18.25
C MET A 305 23.61 18.73 19.66
N SER A 306 22.94 17.64 20.01
CA SER A 306 23.20 16.91 21.28
C SER A 306 24.52 16.15 21.23
N ARG A 307 24.98 15.69 22.38
CA ARG A 307 26.17 14.84 22.47
C ARG A 307 26.02 13.54 21.69
N GLU A 308 24.89 12.84 21.83
CA GLU A 308 24.67 11.60 21.08
C GLU A 308 24.62 11.84 19.57
N GLN A 309 24.05 12.98 19.15
CA GLN A 309 24.00 13.37 17.74
C GLN A 309 25.40 13.66 17.17
N MET A 310 26.26 14.34 17.94
CA MET A 310 27.66 14.57 17.56
C MET A 310 28.48 13.28 17.51
N GLU A 311 28.33 12.39 18.49
CA GLU A 311 28.99 11.07 18.50
C GLU A 311 28.53 10.19 17.32
N ALA A 312 27.24 10.20 16.99
CA ALA A 312 26.68 9.52 15.83
C ALA A 312 27.19 10.10 14.48
N ALA A 313 27.47 11.41 14.45
CA ALA A 313 28.11 12.08 13.32
C ALA A 313 29.65 11.86 13.25
N GLY A 314 30.23 11.06 14.15
CA GLY A 314 31.65 10.73 14.17
C GLY A 314 32.54 11.74 14.91
N TYR A 315 31.95 12.67 15.67
CA TYR A 315 32.68 13.62 16.52
C TYR A 315 32.77 13.08 17.94
N GLY A 316 33.97 12.77 18.40
CA GLY A 316 34.23 12.30 19.76
C GLY A 316 34.52 13.45 20.73
N LEU A 317 34.28 13.22 22.03
CA LEU A 317 34.61 14.21 23.07
C LEU A 317 36.13 14.43 23.15
N HIS A 318 36.58 15.66 22.92
CA HIS A 318 37.98 16.03 23.00
C HIS A 318 38.35 16.68 24.34
N HIS A 319 37.56 17.66 24.78
CA HIS A 319 37.72 18.32 26.09
C HIS A 319 36.49 19.16 26.44
N GLN A 320 36.39 19.61 27.68
CA GLN A 320 35.38 20.55 28.15
C GLN A 320 35.95 21.98 28.16
N SER A 321 35.09 22.99 27.98
CA SER A 321 35.47 24.39 28.18
C SER A 321 35.80 24.69 29.63
N ASP A 322 36.61 25.72 29.88
CA ASP A 322 37.07 26.09 31.23
C ASP A 322 35.91 26.47 32.17
N ASP A 323 34.81 26.97 31.63
CA ASP A 323 33.59 27.31 32.37
C ASP A 323 32.65 26.11 32.57
N GLY A 324 33.01 24.94 32.05
CA GLY A 324 32.23 23.71 32.15
C GLY A 324 30.94 23.69 31.32
N LYS A 325 30.61 24.77 30.63
CA LYS A 325 29.31 24.95 29.95
C LYS A 325 29.25 24.30 28.57
N TYR A 326 30.39 23.97 27.97
CA TYR A 326 30.45 23.41 26.62
C TYR A 326 31.36 22.20 26.55
N LEU A 327 30.96 21.20 25.76
CA LEU A 327 31.78 20.07 25.38
C LEU A 327 32.32 20.30 23.96
N ILE A 328 33.63 20.20 23.80
CA ILE A 328 34.28 20.28 22.49
C ILE A 328 34.34 18.88 21.89
N MET A 329 33.58 18.67 20.83
CA MET A 329 33.49 17.41 20.10
C MET A 329 34.27 17.53 18.79
N GLY A 330 35.19 16.61 18.51
CA GLY A 330 36.06 16.65 17.33
C GLY A 330 36.18 15.30 16.62
N ASN A 331 36.35 15.34 15.30
CA ASN A 331 36.54 14.14 14.45
C ASN A 331 37.97 14.01 13.88
N GLY A 332 38.90 14.86 14.35
CA GLY A 332 40.31 14.87 13.93
C GLY A 332 40.66 15.96 12.91
N THR A 333 39.69 16.44 12.11
CA THR A 333 39.86 17.55 11.16
C THR A 333 39.09 18.79 11.57
N GLN A 334 37.91 18.62 12.18
CA GLN A 334 37.04 19.68 12.65
C GLN A 334 36.66 19.44 14.10
N ALA A 335 36.29 20.53 14.78
CA ALA A 335 35.82 20.50 16.15
C ALA A 335 34.76 21.57 16.38
N PHE A 336 33.71 21.19 17.10
CA PHE A 336 32.56 22.02 17.42
C PHE A 336 32.31 22.01 18.93
N ALA A 337 31.71 23.07 19.43
CA ALA A 337 31.25 23.17 20.79
C ALA A 337 29.76 22.83 20.84
N ILE A 338 29.37 21.90 21.72
CA ILE A 338 27.97 21.68 22.07
C ILE A 338 27.75 22.15 23.49
N ALA A 339 26.54 22.62 23.81
CA ALA A 339 26.18 22.90 25.19
C ALA A 339 26.36 21.61 26.00
N ALA A 340 27.11 21.70 27.11
CA ALA A 340 27.12 20.65 28.10
C ALA A 340 25.72 20.64 28.70
N GLU A 341 24.84 19.76 28.21
CA GLU A 341 23.59 19.49 28.89
C GLU A 341 23.95 19.22 30.35
N GLN A 342 23.44 20.05 31.26
CA GLN A 342 23.45 19.68 32.66
C GLN A 342 22.76 18.33 32.71
N PRO A 343 23.33 17.33 33.42
CA PRO A 343 22.65 16.05 33.58
C PRO A 343 21.24 16.38 34.05
N GLU A 344 20.25 16.08 33.21
CA GLU A 344 18.88 16.49 33.47
C GLU A 344 18.55 16.08 34.89
N ASN A 345 18.18 17.11 35.66
CA ASN A 345 17.84 17.04 37.05
C ASN A 345 16.94 15.81 37.27
N TYR A 346 17.37 14.89 38.12
CA TYR A 346 16.67 13.66 38.54
C TYR A 346 15.25 13.93 39.12
N LEU A 347 14.88 15.21 39.21
CA LEU A 347 13.59 15.73 39.63
C LEU A 347 12.57 15.88 38.51
N LYS A 348 12.95 15.82 37.22
CA LYS A 348 11.95 15.88 36.13
C LYS A 348 11.09 14.60 36.07
N ALA A 349 11.69 13.46 36.40
CA ALA A 349 10.96 12.21 36.62
C ALA A 349 10.12 12.26 37.92
N ALA A 350 10.55 13.02 38.94
CA ALA A 350 9.76 13.22 40.15
C ALA A 350 8.54 14.14 39.89
N GLU A 351 8.68 15.20 39.09
CA GLU A 351 7.56 16.10 38.75
C GLU A 351 6.57 15.46 37.76
N GLN A 352 7.04 14.71 36.75
CA GLN A 352 6.15 13.94 35.87
C GLN A 352 5.45 12.77 36.56
N THR A 353 6.07 12.16 37.59
CA THR A 353 5.37 11.15 38.41
C THR A 353 4.41 11.76 39.42
N THR A 354 4.56 13.04 39.76
CA THR A 354 3.63 13.75 40.66
C THR A 354 2.38 14.25 39.91
N GLU A 355 2.46 14.48 38.59
CA GLU A 355 1.31 14.94 37.79
C GLU A 355 0.57 13.82 37.02
N GLN A 356 1.10 12.60 37.00
CA GLN A 356 0.43 11.43 36.42
C GLN A 356 -0.72 10.87 37.28
N ASN A 357 -1.01 11.47 38.44
CA ASN A 357 -1.94 10.87 39.38
C ASN A 357 -3.05 11.80 39.86
N TYR A 358 -3.87 12.25 38.91
CA TYR A 358 -5.17 12.84 39.22
C TYR A 358 -6.22 11.81 39.72
N ASN A 359 -5.87 10.51 39.82
CA ASN A 359 -6.77 9.43 40.24
C ASN A 359 -6.43 8.81 41.60
N MET A 360 -5.50 9.37 42.38
CA MET A 360 -5.25 8.96 43.78
C MET A 360 -6.17 9.71 44.72
N ILE A 361 -7.45 9.35 44.68
CA ILE A 361 -8.41 9.65 45.74
C ILE A 361 -9.11 8.34 46.14
N ASP A 362 -8.35 7.36 46.66
CA ASP A 362 -8.78 6.40 47.72
C ASP A 362 -7.86 5.15 47.92
N GLY A 363 -6.64 5.12 47.40
CA GLY A 363 -5.66 4.09 47.79
C GLY A 363 -5.95 2.66 47.27
N GLN A 364 -6.70 2.51 46.17
CA GLN A 364 -6.74 1.27 45.38
C GLN A 364 -6.15 1.48 43.99
N ILE A 365 -5.15 0.68 43.63
CA ILE A 365 -4.57 0.62 42.28
C ILE A 365 -5.55 -0.16 41.40
N ASN A 366 -6.27 0.51 40.51
CA ASN A 366 -7.08 -0.14 39.48
C ASN A 366 -6.51 0.19 38.09
N ASN A 367 -5.81 -0.77 37.50
CA ASN A 367 -5.32 -0.72 36.11
C ASN A 367 -6.37 -1.24 35.08
N THR A 368 -7.65 -1.12 35.40
CA THR A 368 -8.73 -1.49 34.47
C THR A 368 -9.11 -0.29 33.59
N PRO A 369 -9.08 -0.40 32.25
CA PRO A 369 -9.44 0.70 31.36
C PRO A 369 -10.87 1.17 31.62
N THR A 370 -11.09 2.49 31.61
CA THR A 370 -12.45 3.05 31.74
C THR A 370 -13.23 2.95 30.43
N ALA A 371 -14.56 3.06 30.49
CA ALA A 371 -15.39 2.93 29.30
C ALA A 371 -15.05 4.02 28.26
N ALA A 372 -14.75 5.24 28.73
CA ALA A 372 -14.31 6.34 27.87
C ALA A 372 -13.01 6.05 27.11
N GLU A 373 -12.02 5.43 27.76
CA GLU A 373 -10.73 5.08 27.14
C GLU A 373 -10.87 3.96 26.11
N LEU A 374 -11.77 3.01 26.34
CA LEU A 374 -12.11 1.97 25.37
C LEU A 374 -12.88 2.54 24.17
N GLU A 375 -13.74 3.54 24.39
CA GLU A 375 -14.46 4.22 23.31
C GLU A 375 -13.52 5.07 22.43
N GLU A 376 -12.54 5.74 23.02
CA GLU A 376 -11.48 6.44 22.27
C GLU A 376 -10.60 5.47 21.48
N LYS A 377 -10.25 4.31 22.05
CA LYS A 377 -9.52 3.27 21.32
C LYS A 377 -10.33 2.73 20.14
N ALA A 378 -11.64 2.57 20.29
CA ALA A 378 -12.53 2.18 19.18
C ALA A 378 -12.61 3.27 18.11
N LYS A 379 -12.71 4.55 18.50
CA LYS A 379 -12.70 5.70 17.56
C LYS A 379 -11.37 5.85 16.84
N ALA A 380 -10.26 5.45 17.48
CA ALA A 380 -8.93 5.38 16.89
C ALA A 380 -8.70 4.12 16.04
N GLY A 381 -9.75 3.34 15.74
CA GLY A 381 -9.69 2.16 14.87
C GLY A 381 -9.01 0.93 15.47
N LYS A 382 -8.76 0.92 16.79
CA LYS A 382 -8.17 -0.23 17.49
C LYS A 382 -9.25 -1.19 17.95
N GLN A 383 -8.98 -2.49 17.87
CA GLN A 383 -9.92 -3.53 18.30
C GLN A 383 -10.12 -3.48 19.82
N ILE A 384 -11.38 -3.39 20.25
CA ILE A 384 -11.79 -3.49 21.66
C ILE A 384 -12.70 -4.70 21.87
N SER A 385 -12.65 -5.28 23.07
CA SER A 385 -13.56 -6.36 23.46
C SER A 385 -14.89 -5.80 23.96
N LEU A 386 -16.00 -6.23 23.36
CA LEU A 386 -17.37 -5.88 23.80
C LEU A 386 -17.66 -6.33 25.24
N ALA A 387 -17.02 -7.40 25.70
CA ALA A 387 -17.16 -7.88 27.08
C ALA A 387 -16.47 -6.93 28.07
N GLU A 388 -15.26 -6.47 27.75
CA GLU A 388 -14.50 -5.52 28.58
C GLU A 388 -15.19 -4.16 28.66
N TYR A 389 -15.75 -3.69 27.54
CA TYR A 389 -16.53 -2.45 27.50
C TYR A 389 -17.81 -2.54 28.36
N ALA A 390 -18.50 -3.68 28.32
CA ALA A 390 -19.69 -3.90 29.15
C ALA A 390 -19.37 -4.01 30.65
N GLU A 391 -18.20 -4.54 31.01
CA GLU A 391 -17.72 -4.59 32.39
C GLU A 391 -17.32 -3.20 32.90
N ALA A 392 -16.65 -2.39 32.08
CA ALA A 392 -16.30 -1.00 32.43
C ALA A 392 -17.57 -0.15 32.68
N LEU A 393 -18.59 -0.27 31.84
CA LEU A 393 -19.88 0.42 32.04
C LEU A 393 -20.62 -0.03 33.31
N LYS A 394 -20.47 -1.29 33.71
CA LYS A 394 -21.05 -1.81 34.96
C LYS A 394 -20.28 -1.32 36.19
N ALA A 395 -18.96 -1.21 36.09
CA ALA A 395 -18.11 -0.69 37.16
C ALA A 395 -18.38 0.80 37.44
N GLU A 396 -18.53 1.61 36.38
CA GLU A 396 -18.88 3.04 36.51
C GLU A 396 -20.26 3.23 37.16
N LYS A 397 -21.26 2.43 36.79
CA LYS A 397 -22.58 2.46 37.45
C LYS A 397 -22.54 2.11 38.93
N LYS A 398 -21.62 1.23 39.35
CA LYS A 398 -21.44 0.83 40.75
C LYS A 398 -20.78 1.93 41.59
N GLN A 399 -19.90 2.74 41.00
CA GLN A 399 -19.27 3.87 41.68
C GLN A 399 -20.22 5.07 41.87
N THR A 400 -21.28 5.16 41.08
CA THR A 400 -22.30 6.22 41.21
C THR A 400 -23.41 5.95 42.23
N GLU A 401 -23.45 4.77 42.87
CA GLU A 401 -24.37 4.54 44.00
C GLU A 401 -23.80 5.15 45.30
N PRO A 402 -24.52 6.05 45.99
CA PRO A 402 -24.00 6.70 47.19
C PRO A 402 -23.89 5.71 48.36
N GLU A 403 -22.66 5.44 48.81
CA GLU A 403 -22.41 4.71 50.04
C GLU A 403 -22.93 5.48 51.26
N LYS A 404 -23.85 4.87 52.00
CA LYS A 404 -24.40 5.43 53.25
C LYS A 404 -23.35 5.40 54.35
N LYS A 405 -22.75 6.55 54.68
CA LYS A 405 -21.87 6.69 55.85
C LYS A 405 -22.63 6.38 57.16
N PRO A 406 -22.09 5.55 58.08
CA PRO A 406 -22.71 5.28 59.37
C PRO A 406 -22.60 6.51 60.28
N SER A 407 -23.67 6.80 61.03
CA SER A 407 -23.74 8.00 61.88
C SER A 407 -22.74 7.98 63.04
N ILE A 408 -22.27 9.16 63.46
CA ILE A 408 -21.31 9.43 64.55
C ILE A 408 -21.66 8.68 65.86
N ARG A 409 -22.95 8.37 66.11
CA ARG A 409 -23.39 7.59 67.28
C ARG A 409 -22.87 6.15 67.30
N ALA A 410 -22.65 5.52 66.14
CA ALA A 410 -22.12 4.16 66.08
C ALA A 410 -20.62 4.12 66.41
N GLN A 411 -19.87 5.13 65.97
CA GLN A 411 -18.42 5.26 66.22
C GLN A 411 -18.12 5.54 67.70
N LEU A 412 -18.93 6.36 68.37
CA LEU A 412 -18.80 6.65 69.80
C LEU A 412 -19.08 5.43 70.71
N LYS A 413 -19.86 4.45 70.24
CA LYS A 413 -20.15 3.24 71.01
C LYS A 413 -18.98 2.25 70.97
N ALA A 414 -18.32 2.12 69.82
CA ALA A 414 -17.15 1.25 69.66
C ALA A 414 -15.92 1.77 70.43
N ALA A 415 -15.73 3.09 70.52
CA ALA A 415 -14.63 3.69 71.28
C ALA A 415 -14.75 3.51 72.81
N LYS A 416 -15.97 3.26 73.33
CA LYS A 416 -16.20 3.03 74.76
C LYS A 416 -15.86 1.61 75.23
N GLU A 417 -15.74 0.65 74.32
CA GLU A 417 -15.41 -0.75 74.65
C GLU A 417 -13.89 -1.02 74.67
N GLN A 418 -13.04 -0.10 74.20
CA GLN A 418 -11.59 -0.32 74.07
C GLN A 418 -10.72 0.47 75.07
N THR A 419 -11.12 0.58 76.34
CA THR A 419 -10.22 1.07 77.40
C THR A 419 -9.79 -0.07 78.35
N PRO A 420 -8.52 -0.51 78.35
CA PRO A 420 -8.03 -1.55 79.26
C PRO A 420 -7.49 -0.99 80.59
N LYS A 421 -7.63 -1.82 81.65
CA LYS A 421 -7.21 -1.62 83.05
C LYS A 421 -5.68 -1.44 83.19
N LYS A 422 -5.25 -0.43 83.96
CA LYS A 422 -3.85 -0.28 84.44
C LYS A 422 -3.52 -1.33 85.51
N GLN A 423 -2.43 -2.08 85.33
CA GLN A 423 -1.80 -2.94 86.35
C GLN A 423 -0.73 -2.18 87.15
N ALA A 424 -0.64 -2.53 88.44
CA ALA A 424 0.27 -1.95 89.43
C ALA A 424 1.70 -2.53 89.31
N ARG A 425 2.73 -1.69 89.50
CA ARG A 425 4.13 -2.10 89.71
C ARG A 425 4.45 -2.09 91.21
N GLN A 426 4.95 -3.21 91.73
CA GLN A 426 5.53 -3.32 93.08
C GLN A 426 7.04 -3.03 93.05
N LYS A 427 7.51 -2.49 94.19
CA LYS A 427 8.86 -2.07 94.59
C LYS A 427 9.89 -3.21 94.62
N THR A 428 11.16 -2.85 94.41
CA THR A 428 12.30 -3.33 95.22
C THR A 428 13.32 -2.19 95.44
N GLN A 429 13.53 -1.87 96.72
CA GLN A 429 14.70 -1.21 97.34
C GLN A 429 15.74 -2.32 97.61
N ASP A 430 17.05 -2.15 97.47
CA ASP A 430 18.04 -1.50 98.38
C ASP A 430 19.42 -2.06 97.92
N LEU A 431 20.62 -1.52 98.16
CA LEU A 431 21.18 -0.26 98.70
C LEU A 431 22.72 -0.38 98.51
N GLU A 432 23.48 0.70 98.33
CA GLU A 432 24.94 0.64 98.50
C GLU A 432 25.31 0.45 99.99
N ARG A 433 26.08 -0.61 100.33
CA ARG A 433 27.28 -0.61 101.19
C ARG A 433 27.65 -2.03 101.66
N SER A 434 28.96 -2.30 101.55
CA SER A 434 29.79 -3.34 102.18
C SER A 434 29.74 -4.76 101.63
#